data_AF-A0A0F2RN76-F1
#
_entry.id   AF-A0A0F2RN76-F1
#
_cell.length_a   1.000
_cell.length_b   1.000
_cell.length_c   1.000
_cell.angle_alpha   90.00
_cell.angle_beta   90.00
_cell.angle_gamma   90.00
#
_symmetry.space_group_name_H-M   'P 1'
#
loop_
_entity.id
_entity.type
_entity.pdbx_description
1 polymer ?
#
loop_
_entity_poly.entity_id
_entity_poly.type
_entity_poly.pdbx_seq_one_letter_code
_entity_poly.pdbx_strand_id
1 'polypeptide(L)'
;MERCRRFLAGKAPEAARRAGQAIERQFLLLETAPDIGRPFPELPELRELVIAFGESGYVALYRHEPADDAVYVLAFRHQKEAGC
;
A
#
# COMPACT_ATOMS: atom_id res chain seq x y z
N MET A 1 4.42 -34.43 -15.10
CA MET A 1 4.84 -33.08 -14.68
C MET A 1 3.74 -32.45 -13.82
N GLU A 2 3.61 -32.91 -12.58
CA GLU A 2 2.40 -32.64 -11.80
C GLU A 2 2.74 -32.53 -10.31
N ARG A 3 3.55 -31.51 -9.93
CA ARG A 3 3.81 -31.27 -8.51
C ARG A 3 4.28 -29.87 -8.10
N CYS A 4 4.00 -28.84 -8.89
CA CYS A 4 4.25 -27.44 -8.46
C CYS A 4 2.99 -26.58 -8.28
N ARG A 5 1.80 -27.02 -8.72
CA ARG A 5 0.59 -26.18 -8.70
C ARG A 5 -0.28 -26.28 -7.44
N ARG A 6 -0.12 -27.29 -6.59
CA ARG A 6 -0.97 -27.47 -5.39
C ARG A 6 -0.46 -26.81 -4.11
N PHE A 7 0.78 -26.31 -4.06
CA PHE A 7 1.33 -25.73 -2.83
C PHE A 7 1.06 -24.23 -2.67
N LEU A 8 0.83 -23.50 -3.77
CA LEU A 8 0.56 -22.05 -3.74
C LEU A 8 -0.93 -21.70 -3.63
N ALA A 9 -1.83 -22.59 -4.05
CA ALA A 9 -3.28 -22.35 -3.97
C ALA A 9 -3.83 -22.35 -2.53
N GLY A 10 -3.18 -23.05 -1.59
CA GLY A 10 -3.63 -23.15 -0.19
C GLY A 10 -3.00 -22.14 0.78
N LYS A 11 -1.80 -21.63 0.50
CA LYS A 11 -1.06 -20.71 1.42
C LYS A 11 -1.14 -19.24 1.03
N ALA A 12 -1.35 -18.91 -0.24
CA ALA A 12 -1.39 -17.52 -0.71
C ALA A 12 -2.72 -16.76 -0.49
N PRO A 13 -3.92 -17.38 -0.40
CA PRO A 13 -5.15 -16.60 -0.28
C PRO A 13 -5.29 -15.93 1.09
N GLU A 14 -4.84 -16.57 2.17
CA GLU A 14 -4.85 -15.96 3.50
C GLU A 14 -3.85 -14.82 3.62
N ALA A 15 -2.65 -14.97 3.04
CA ALA A 15 -1.64 -13.92 3.03
C ALA A 15 -2.12 -12.70 2.24
N ALA A 16 -2.72 -12.93 1.06
CA ALA A 16 -3.33 -11.87 0.25
C ALA A 16 -4.49 -11.19 1.00
N ARG A 17 -5.35 -11.96 1.68
CA ARG A 17 -6.44 -11.40 2.50
C ARG A 17 -5.90 -10.52 3.63
N ARG A 18 -4.88 -10.99 4.36
CA ARG A 18 -4.27 -10.21 5.45
C ARG A 18 -3.58 -8.95 4.94
N ALA A 19 -2.95 -9.01 3.76
CA ALA A 19 -2.38 -7.84 3.11
C ALA A 19 -3.47 -6.82 2.77
N GLY A 20 -4.57 -7.26 2.14
CA GLY A 20 -5.73 -6.41 1.85
C GLY A 20 -6.27 -5.72 3.10
N GLN A 21 -6.43 -6.45 4.20
CA GLN A 21 -6.86 -5.89 5.48
C GLN A 21 -5.86 -4.89 6.10
N ALA A 22 -4.56 -5.05 5.86
CA ALA A 22 -3.56 -4.09 6.32
C ALA A 22 -3.63 -2.81 5.48
N ILE A 23 -3.79 -2.94 4.17
CA ILE A 23 -3.91 -1.81 3.22
C ILE A 23 -5.18 -1.02 3.51
N GLU A 24 -6.33 -1.69 3.62
CA GLU A 24 -7.63 -1.08 3.91
C GLU A 24 -7.59 -0.25 5.19
N ARG A 25 -7.01 -0.79 6.27
CA ARG A 25 -6.86 -0.05 7.53
C ARG A 25 -6.02 1.21 7.40
N GLN A 26 -4.97 1.18 6.58
CA GLN A 26 -4.14 2.35 6.34
C GLN A 26 -4.83 3.38 5.45
N PHE A 27 -5.63 2.95 4.48
CA PHE A 27 -6.41 3.86 3.63
C PHE A 27 -7.56 4.53 4.38
N LEU A 28 -8.25 3.79 5.27
CA LEU A 28 -9.26 4.40 6.16
C LEU A 28 -8.65 5.47 7.07
N LEU A 29 -7.38 5.34 7.46
CA LEU A 29 -6.72 6.37 8.25
C LEU A 29 -6.49 7.66 7.44
N LEU A 30 -6.31 7.56 6.11
CA LEU A 30 -6.14 8.73 5.24
C LEU A 30 -7.39 9.62 5.20
N GLU A 31 -8.58 9.08 5.47
CA GLU A 31 -9.83 9.86 5.56
C GLU A 31 -9.81 10.86 6.72
N THR A 32 -9.04 10.58 7.77
CA THR A 32 -9.00 11.43 8.99
C THR A 32 -7.65 12.08 9.24
N ALA A 33 -6.59 11.51 8.68
CA ALA A 33 -5.23 11.98 8.83
C ALA A 33 -4.46 11.85 7.51
N PRO A 34 -4.81 12.65 6.48
CA PRO A 34 -4.14 12.62 5.18
C PRO A 34 -2.66 13.04 5.24
N ASP A 35 -2.23 13.67 6.33
CA ASP A 35 -0.85 14.16 6.50
C ASP A 35 0.14 13.13 7.07
N ILE A 36 -0.31 11.91 7.40
CA ILE A 36 0.56 10.85 7.95
C ILE A 36 1.64 10.36 6.99
N GLY A 37 1.40 10.51 5.68
CA GLY A 37 2.35 10.12 4.65
C GLY A 37 3.52 11.09 4.59
N ARG A 38 4.70 10.55 4.30
CA ARG A 38 5.92 11.33 4.17
C ARG A 38 5.87 12.16 2.88
N PRO A 39 5.95 13.50 2.94
CA PRO A 39 5.96 14.31 1.74
C PRO A 39 7.26 14.13 0.95
N PHE A 40 7.18 14.24 -0.37
CA PHE A 40 8.37 14.32 -1.22
C PHE A 40 9.03 15.69 -1.08
N PRO A 41 10.35 15.77 -0.88
CA PRO A 41 11.04 17.05 -0.76
C PRO A 41 10.88 17.96 -1.98
N GLU A 42 10.82 17.36 -3.17
CA GLU A 42 10.74 18.08 -4.45
C GLU A 42 9.29 18.40 -4.87
N LEU A 43 8.32 17.61 -4.38
CA LEU A 43 6.89 17.72 -4.71
C LEU A 43 6.06 17.51 -3.42
N PRO A 44 5.93 18.53 -2.55
CA PRO A 44 5.29 18.40 -1.24
C PRO A 44 3.81 17.99 -1.27
N GLU A 45 3.14 18.16 -2.41
CA GLU A 45 1.78 17.68 -2.66
C GLU A 45 1.70 16.15 -2.77
N LEU A 46 2.82 15.51 -3.11
CA LEU A 46 2.95 14.06 -3.19
C LEU A 46 3.45 13.51 -1.85
N ARG A 47 2.80 12.44 -1.41
CA ARG A 47 3.10 11.77 -0.15
C ARG A 47 3.24 10.28 -0.36
N GLU A 48 4.21 9.70 0.34
CA GLU A 48 4.42 8.27 0.41
C GLU A 48 3.87 7.71 1.73
N LEU A 49 2.95 6.77 1.63
CA LEU A 49 2.44 5.98 2.75
C LEU A 49 3.12 4.62 2.77
N VAL A 50 3.88 4.35 3.83
CA VAL A 50 4.51 3.06 4.08
C VAL A 50 3.56 2.18 4.89
N ILE A 51 3.15 1.06 4.32
CA ILE A 51 2.24 0.08 4.93
C ILE A 51 3.05 -1.15 5.32
N ALA A 52 3.41 -1.26 6.60
CA ALA A 52 4.16 -2.41 7.10
C ALA A 52 3.33 -3.70 7.02
N PHE A 53 3.86 -4.72 6.33
CA PHE A 53 3.24 -6.04 6.24
C PHE A 53 4.29 -7.13 5.95
N GLY A 54 4.40 -8.11 6.83
CA GLY A 54 5.42 -9.16 6.69
C GLY A 54 6.84 -8.58 6.71
N GLU A 55 7.71 -9.06 5.81
CA GLU A 55 9.12 -8.64 5.74
C GLU A 55 9.39 -7.41 4.86
N SER A 56 8.40 -6.93 4.10
CA SER A 56 8.62 -5.87 3.11
C SER A 56 7.49 -4.86 3.01
N GLY A 57 6.24 -5.20 3.29
CA GLY A 57 5.16 -4.23 3.20
C GLY A 57 4.89 -3.67 1.80
N TYR A 58 4.10 -2.60 1.78
CA TYR A 58 3.63 -1.91 0.59
C TYR A 58 3.89 -0.41 0.70
N VAL A 59 3.93 0.26 -0.45
CA VAL A 59 4.04 1.72 -0.54
C VAL A 59 2.93 2.23 -1.45
N ALA A 60 2.16 3.19 -0.95
CA ALA A 60 1.22 3.96 -1.73
C ALA A 60 1.76 5.37 -1.95
N LEU A 61 1.80 5.81 -3.21
CA LEU A 61 1.97 7.21 -3.56
C LEU A 61 0.59 7.84 -3.66
N TYR A 62 0.35 8.91 -2.92
CA TYR A 62 -0.92 9.61 -2.95
C TYR A 62 -0.73 11.12 -2.88
N ARG A 63 -1.80 11.86 -3.16
CA ARG A 63 -1.92 13.28 -2.87
C ARG A 63 -3.24 13.53 -2.14
N HIS A 64 -3.24 14.54 -1.27
CA HIS A 64 -4.44 15.05 -0.64
C HIS A 64 -4.85 16.33 -1.35
N GLU A 65 -6.11 16.43 -1.76
CA GLU A 65 -6.72 17.63 -2.34
C GLU A 65 -7.70 18.24 -1.34
N PRO A 66 -7.29 19.28 -0.58
CA PRO A 66 -8.13 19.87 0.46
C PRO A 66 -9.41 20.53 -0.09
N ALA A 67 -9.42 20.95 -1.36
CA ALA A 67 -10.59 21.58 -1.96
C ALA A 67 -11.77 20.60 -2.09
N ASP A 68 -11.46 19.32 -2.34
CA ASP A 68 -12.43 18.25 -2.54
C ASP A 68 -12.53 17.31 -1.32
N ASP A 69 -11.76 17.59 -0.25
CA ASP A 69 -11.58 16.71 0.93
C ASP A 69 -11.30 15.25 0.51
N ALA A 70 -10.41 15.10 -0.49
CA ALA A 70 -10.23 13.85 -1.20
C ALA A 70 -8.76 13.42 -1.23
N VAL A 71 -8.54 12.11 -1.11
CA VAL A 71 -7.22 11.48 -1.26
C VAL A 71 -7.18 10.68 -2.55
N TYR A 72 -6.22 11.00 -3.41
CA TYR A 72 -5.99 10.31 -4.67
C TYR A 72 -4.76 9.41 -4.56
N VAL A 73 -4.97 8.09 -4.63
CA VAL A 73 -3.87 7.12 -4.74
C VAL A 73 -3.40 7.07 -6.20
N LEU A 74 -2.16 7.49 -6.44
CA LEU A 74 -1.57 7.61 -7.78
C LEU A 74 -0.85 6.33 -8.19
N ALA A 75 -0.19 5.67 -7.24
CA ALA A 75 0.50 4.41 -7.46
C ALA A 75 0.50 3.57 -6.19
N PHE A 76 0.51 2.25 -6.36
CA PHE A 76 0.58 1.29 -5.25
C PHE A 76 1.48 0.13 -5.64
N ARG A 77 2.49 -0.18 -4.82
CA ARG A 77 3.50 -1.20 -5.12
C ARG A 77 3.92 -1.96 -3.87
N HIS A 78 4.39 -3.18 -4.05
CA HIS A 78 5.05 -3.93 -2.98
C HIS A 78 6.50 -3.44 -2.83
N GLN A 79 7.04 -3.28 -1.61
CA GLN A 79 8.39 -2.69 -1.46
C GLN A 79 9.50 -3.50 -2.12
N LYS A 80 9.37 -4.84 -2.19
CA LYS A 80 10.36 -5.67 -2.92
C LYS A 80 10.36 -5.43 -4.43
N GLU A 81 9.30 -4.84 -4.99
CA GLU A 81 9.24 -4.43 -6.39
C GLU A 81 9.78 -3.00 -6.60
N ALA A 82 9.96 -2.23 -5.53
CA ALA A 82 10.49 -0.87 -5.57
C ALA A 82 12.04 -0.82 -5.48
N GLY A 83 12.71 -1.98 -5.37
CA GLY A 83 14.14 -2.10 -5.11
C GLY A 83 14.93 -2.98 -6.07
N CYS A 84 14.43 -3.21 -7.29
CA CYS A 84 15.14 -3.93 -8.35
C CYS A 84 15.31 -3.05 -9.58
#